data_AF-A0A1B7W808-F1
#
_entry.id   AF-A0A1B7W808-F1
#
_cell.length_a   1.000
_cell.length_b   1.000
_cell.length_c   1.000
_cell.angle_alpha   90.00
_cell.angle_beta   90.00
_cell.angle_gamma   90.00
#
_symmetry.space_group_name_H-M   'P 1'
#
loop_
_entity.id
_entity.type
_entity.pdbx_description
1 polymer ?
#
loop_
_entity_poly.entity_id
_entity_poly.type
_entity_poly.pdbx_seq_one_letter_code
_entity_poly.pdbx_strand_id
1 'polypeptide(L)'
;MRRLFALLLVMTLWFNFAPEANALGANLVPCKDSPAFQELALNARNTTTDPESGKKRFERYSQALCGPEGYPHLIVDGSLDHAGDFLIPSILFLYIAGWIGWVGRAYLQAIKTGSDAEQKEIQIDLGIALPIITSGFAWPAAAIKELLSGELTAKDSEITVSPR
;
A
#
# COMPACT_ATOMS: atom_id res chain seq x y z
N MET A 1 -0.77 9.22 59.37
CA MET A 1 -1.41 10.14 58.41
C MET A 1 -0.49 10.51 57.25
N ARG A 2 0.58 11.31 57.42
CA ARG A 2 1.48 11.72 56.31
C ARG A 2 2.12 10.58 55.50
N ARG A 3 2.56 9.51 56.15
CA ARG A 3 3.20 8.35 55.47
C ARG A 3 2.22 7.51 54.64
N LEU A 4 0.95 7.45 55.05
CA LEU A 4 -0.12 6.77 54.31
C LEU A 4 -0.50 7.53 53.04
N PHE A 5 -0.59 8.87 53.12
CA PHE A 5 -0.81 9.71 51.95
C PHE A 5 0.34 9.62 50.93
N ALA A 6 1.59 9.55 51.39
CA ALA A 6 2.74 9.35 50.51
C ALA A 6 2.69 7.99 49.79
N LEU A 7 2.32 6.92 50.49
CA LEU A 7 2.20 5.58 49.89
C LEU A 7 1.05 5.49 48.87
N LEU A 8 -0.09 6.13 49.16
CA LEU A 8 -1.21 6.21 48.22
C LEU A 8 -0.83 6.97 46.95
N LEU A 9 -0.13 8.10 47.08
CA LEU A 9 0.31 8.92 45.95
C LEU A 9 1.34 8.19 45.08
N VAL A 10 2.25 7.42 45.69
CA VAL A 10 3.25 6.61 44.96
C VAL A 10 2.58 5.46 44.21
N MET A 11 1.60 4.77 44.82
CA MET A 11 0.84 3.74 44.12
C MET A 11 0.02 4.31 42.95
N THR A 12 -0.66 5.45 43.13
CA THR A 12 -1.44 6.06 42.04
C THR A 12 -0.54 6.60 40.94
N LEU A 13 0.68 7.03 41.26
CA LEU A 13 1.66 7.45 40.24
C LEU A 13 2.21 6.27 39.44
N TRP A 14 2.44 5.11 40.08
CA TRP A 14 2.95 3.91 39.41
C TRP A 14 1.93 3.21 38.51
N PHE A 15 0.64 3.28 38.85
CA PHE A 15 -0.44 2.69 38.06
C PHE A 15 -1.03 3.67 37.01
N ASN A 16 -0.34 4.76 36.66
CA ASN A 16 -0.78 5.57 35.53
C ASN A 16 -0.59 4.81 34.23
N PHE A 17 -1.71 4.34 33.68
CA PHE A 17 -1.88 4.07 32.26
C PHE A 17 -1.88 5.42 31.54
N ALA A 18 -0.70 6.04 31.39
CA ALA A 18 -0.56 7.12 30.45
C ALA A 18 -0.69 6.51 29.04
N PRO A 19 -1.62 6.98 28.18
CA PRO A 19 -1.62 6.56 26.80
C PRO A 19 -0.27 6.93 26.16
N GLU A 20 0.26 6.05 25.31
CA GLU A 20 1.50 6.31 24.59
C GLU A 20 1.36 7.65 23.85
N ALA A 21 2.26 8.58 24.15
CA ALA A 21 2.31 9.86 23.46
C ALA A 21 2.87 9.65 22.06
N ASN A 22 2.01 9.30 21.10
CA ASN A 22 2.37 9.21 19.69
C ASN A 22 2.40 10.61 19.08
N ALA A 23 3.48 11.34 19.33
CA ALA A 23 3.72 12.61 18.66
C ALA A 23 4.31 12.34 17.28
N LEU A 24 3.46 12.24 16.26
CA LEU A 24 3.85 12.14 14.83
C LEU A 24 4.68 13.34 14.32
N GLY A 25 4.93 14.36 15.16
CA GLY A 25 5.88 15.46 14.89
C GLY A 25 5.37 16.59 13.99
N ALA A 26 4.13 16.51 13.49
CA ALA A 26 3.60 17.42 12.46
C ALA A 26 2.36 18.24 12.87
N ASN A 27 2.06 18.38 14.17
CA ASN A 27 0.86 19.08 14.68
C ASN A 27 -0.45 18.60 14.04
N LEU A 28 -0.54 17.29 13.79
CA LEU A 28 -1.72 16.70 13.20
C LEU A 28 -2.77 16.41 14.28
N VAL A 29 -4.02 16.71 13.96
CA VAL A 29 -5.18 16.40 14.79
C VAL A 29 -6.15 15.54 14.00
N PRO A 30 -7.00 14.71 14.64
CA PRO A 30 -8.07 14.03 13.92
C PRO A 30 -8.90 15.03 13.11
N CYS A 31 -9.19 14.73 11.84
CA CYS A 31 -9.88 15.66 10.95
C CYS A 31 -11.27 16.06 11.47
N LYS A 32 -11.97 15.15 12.14
CA LYS A 32 -13.23 15.44 12.85
C LYS A 32 -13.11 16.59 13.87
N ASP A 33 -11.93 16.79 14.45
CA ASP A 33 -11.65 17.77 15.50
C ASP A 33 -10.98 19.05 14.91
N SER A 34 -10.72 19.10 13.60
CA SER A 34 -10.12 20.25 12.92
C SER A 34 -11.17 21.27 12.48
N PRO A 35 -11.15 22.51 12.99
CA PRO A 35 -12.09 23.56 12.57
C PRO A 35 -11.97 23.89 11.07
N ALA A 36 -10.74 23.92 10.54
CA ALA A 36 -10.50 24.17 9.12
C ALA A 36 -11.11 23.06 8.23
N PHE A 37 -11.03 21.79 8.65
CA PHE A 37 -11.67 20.68 7.95
C PHE A 37 -13.21 20.81 7.94
N GLN A 38 -13.80 21.22 9.07
CA GLN A 38 -15.25 21.44 9.16
C GLN A 38 -15.71 22.60 8.27
N GLU A 39 -14.94 23.68 8.17
CA GLU A 39 -15.23 24.80 7.25
C GLU A 39 -15.20 24.37 5.78
N LEU A 40 -14.22 23.54 5.40
CA LEU A 40 -14.13 22.95 4.06
C LEU A 40 -15.31 22.02 3.77
N ALA A 41 -15.82 21.31 4.77
CA ALA A 41 -16.94 20.40 4.64
C ALA A 41 -18.26 21.14 4.31
N LEU A 42 -18.44 22.38 4.79
CA LEU A 42 -19.62 23.20 4.50
C LEU A 42 -19.72 23.56 3.00
N ASN A 43 -18.57 23.73 2.34
CA ASN A 43 -18.47 24.09 0.93
C ASN A 43 -18.07 22.89 0.06
N ALA A 44 -18.40 21.67 0.50
CA ALA A 44 -18.00 20.44 -0.17
C ALA A 44 -18.61 20.32 -1.57
N ARG A 45 -17.76 20.43 -2.60
CA ARG A 45 -18.16 20.11 -3.97
C ARG A 45 -18.47 18.62 -4.14
N ASN A 46 -19.56 18.32 -4.83
CA ASN A 46 -19.95 16.95 -5.17
C ASN A 46 -19.00 16.35 -6.21
N THR A 47 -18.53 15.13 -5.93
CA THR A 47 -17.58 14.39 -6.79
C THR A 47 -18.29 13.76 -7.99
N THR A 48 -19.54 13.33 -7.78
CA THR A 48 -20.36 12.61 -8.77
C THR A 48 -21.73 13.28 -8.89
N THR A 49 -22.63 12.69 -9.69
CA THR A 49 -24.03 13.14 -9.83
C THR A 49 -24.85 12.99 -8.55
N ASP A 50 -24.39 12.19 -7.58
CA ASP A 50 -25.01 12.09 -6.25
C ASP A 50 -24.82 13.41 -5.48
N PRO A 51 -25.92 14.11 -5.11
CA PRO A 51 -25.86 15.36 -4.36
C PRO A 51 -25.19 15.25 -2.98
N GLU A 52 -25.06 14.05 -2.43
CA GLU A 52 -24.42 13.80 -1.13
C GLU A 52 -22.96 13.34 -1.26
N SER A 53 -22.42 13.23 -2.47
CA SER A 53 -21.07 12.70 -2.70
C SER A 53 -19.97 13.56 -2.04
N GLY A 54 -20.17 14.87 -1.94
CA GLY A 54 -19.29 15.78 -1.19
C GLY A 54 -19.31 15.46 0.30
N LYS A 55 -20.51 15.35 0.89
CA LYS A 55 -20.70 15.05 2.31
C LYS A 55 -20.09 13.70 2.69
N LYS A 56 -20.41 12.64 1.93
CA LYS A 56 -19.85 11.28 2.14
C LYS A 56 -18.33 11.26 2.09
N ARG A 57 -17.71 12.07 1.23
CA ARG A 57 -16.25 12.20 1.15
C ARG A 57 -15.66 12.76 2.45
N PHE A 58 -16.25 13.84 2.99
CA PHE A 58 -15.80 14.43 4.26
C PHE A 58 -16.12 13.53 5.46
N GLU A 59 -17.27 12.84 5.48
CA GLU A 59 -17.59 11.83 6.49
C GLU A 59 -16.50 10.74 6.54
N ARG A 60 -16.10 10.21 5.37
CA ARG A 60 -15.02 9.23 5.28
C ARG A 60 -13.66 9.78 5.72
N TYR A 61 -13.32 11.01 5.35
CA TYR A 61 -12.03 11.62 5.70
C TYR A 61 -11.95 12.12 7.14
N SER A 62 -13.07 12.19 7.87
CA SER A 62 -13.10 12.61 9.27
C SER A 62 -12.26 11.72 10.20
N GLN A 63 -12.02 10.46 9.82
CA GLN A 63 -11.19 9.50 10.55
C GLN A 63 -9.68 9.70 10.34
N ALA A 64 -9.28 10.45 9.32
CA ALA A 64 -7.88 10.71 9.02
C ALA A 64 -7.30 11.77 9.96
N LEU A 65 -5.99 12.00 9.85
CA LEU A 65 -5.31 13.10 10.53
C LEU A 65 -5.22 14.30 9.60
N CYS A 66 -5.48 15.49 10.11
CA CYS A 66 -5.49 16.74 9.36
C CYS A 66 -4.39 17.69 9.83
N GLY A 67 -3.78 18.38 8.87
CA GLY A 67 -2.92 19.53 9.12
C GLY A 67 -3.69 20.78 9.58
N PRO A 68 -2.98 21.87 9.92
CA PRO A 68 -3.58 23.14 10.32
C PRO A 68 -4.47 23.76 9.23
N GLU A 69 -4.24 23.42 7.96
CA GLU A 69 -5.05 23.84 6.81
C GLU A 69 -6.34 23.02 6.63
N GLY A 70 -6.55 21.98 7.44
CA GLY A 70 -7.76 21.16 7.39
C GLY A 70 -7.77 20.11 6.28
N TYR A 71 -6.62 19.74 5.71
CA TYR A 71 -6.54 18.64 4.74
C TYR A 71 -6.01 17.35 5.37
N PRO A 72 -6.55 16.17 4.97
CA PRO A 72 -6.05 14.89 5.43
C PRO A 72 -4.59 14.64 4.99
N HIS A 73 -3.73 14.28 5.94
CA HIS A 73 -2.34 13.87 5.72
C HIS A 73 -2.22 12.37 5.98
N LEU A 74 -1.69 11.65 5.01
CA LEU A 74 -1.43 10.22 5.11
C LEU A 74 -0.17 9.96 5.95
N ILE A 75 -0.23 8.97 6.83
CA ILE A 75 0.93 8.53 7.61
C ILE A 75 1.51 7.28 6.96
N VAL A 76 2.79 7.34 6.60
CA VAL A 76 3.48 6.26 5.85
C VAL A 76 4.67 5.68 6.61
N ASP A 77 4.62 5.73 7.94
CA ASP A 77 5.69 5.28 8.85
C ASP A 77 5.74 3.75 9.07
N GLY A 78 4.71 3.03 8.61
CA GLY A 78 4.55 1.59 8.81
C GLY A 78 3.72 1.18 10.02
N SER A 79 3.15 2.14 10.76
CA SER A 79 2.21 1.88 11.85
C SER A 79 0.93 1.19 11.34
N LEU A 80 0.39 0.28 12.15
CA LEU A 80 -0.83 -0.45 11.80
C LEU A 80 -2.10 0.40 11.96
N ASP A 81 -2.05 1.42 12.82
CA ASP A 81 -3.16 2.37 13.03
C ASP A 81 -3.49 3.16 11.77
N HIS A 82 -2.49 3.37 10.90
CA HIS A 82 -2.60 4.04 9.60
C HIS A 82 -2.34 3.10 8.42
N ALA A 83 -2.50 1.77 8.61
CA ALA A 83 -2.22 0.80 7.55
C ALA A 83 -3.00 1.04 6.24
N GLY A 84 -4.20 1.61 6.34
CA GLY A 84 -5.04 1.98 5.20
C GLY A 84 -4.48 3.10 4.33
N ASP A 85 -3.58 3.93 4.88
CA ASP A 85 -3.03 5.09 4.19
C ASP A 85 -2.04 4.69 3.10
N PHE A 86 -1.23 3.65 3.36
CA PHE A 86 -0.19 3.23 2.43
C PHE A 86 0.12 1.73 2.42
N LEU A 87 0.12 1.05 3.56
CA LEU A 87 0.52 -0.37 3.64
C LEU A 87 -0.43 -1.27 2.83
N ILE A 88 -1.74 -1.13 3.04
CA ILE A 88 -2.75 -1.91 2.31
C ILE A 88 -2.71 -1.61 0.80
N PRO A 89 -2.74 -0.34 0.34
CA PRO A 89 -2.55 -0.01 -1.07
C PRO A 89 -1.24 -0.56 -1.67
N SER A 90 -0.15 -0.54 -0.91
CA SER A 90 1.16 -1.03 -1.37
C SER A 90 1.16 -2.54 -1.60
N ILE A 91 0.60 -3.33 -0.67
CA ILE A 91 0.48 -4.78 -0.83
C ILE A 91 -0.40 -5.11 -2.04
N LEU A 92 -1.53 -4.41 -2.19
CA LEU A 92 -2.42 -4.59 -3.34
C LEU A 92 -1.69 -4.27 -4.67
N PHE A 93 -0.95 -3.15 -4.70
CA PHE A 93 -0.18 -2.75 -5.88
C PHE A 93 0.89 -3.79 -6.21
N LEU A 94 1.72 -4.20 -5.25
CA LEU A 94 2.77 -5.19 -5.48
C LEU A 94 2.20 -6.53 -5.94
N TYR A 95 1.04 -6.94 -5.42
CA TYR A 95 0.37 -8.15 -5.85
C TYR A 95 -0.10 -8.07 -7.30
N ILE A 96 -0.75 -6.97 -7.70
CA ILE A 96 -1.21 -6.76 -9.08
C ILE A 96 -0.04 -6.58 -10.05
N ALA A 97 0.94 -5.76 -9.68
CA ALA A 97 2.13 -5.51 -10.51
C ALA A 97 2.97 -6.78 -10.69
N GLY A 98 3.16 -7.54 -9.62
CA GLY A 98 3.82 -8.85 -9.69
C GLY A 98 3.05 -9.84 -10.55
N TRP A 99 1.72 -9.87 -10.48
CA TRP A 99 0.90 -10.70 -11.37
C TRP A 99 1.13 -10.31 -12.84
N ILE A 100 0.97 -9.04 -13.18
CA ILE A 100 1.12 -8.54 -14.56
C ILE A 100 2.53 -8.84 -15.08
N GLY A 101 3.56 -8.50 -14.31
CA GLY A 101 4.96 -8.73 -14.68
C GLY A 101 5.29 -10.20 -14.85
N TRP A 102 4.80 -11.07 -13.95
CA TRP A 102 5.03 -12.51 -14.01
C TRP A 102 4.35 -13.16 -15.20
N VAL A 103 3.08 -12.81 -15.46
CA VAL A 103 2.33 -13.29 -16.62
C VAL A 103 2.98 -12.86 -17.93
N GLY A 104 3.41 -11.59 -18.03
CA GLY A 104 4.14 -11.09 -19.19
C GLY A 104 5.46 -11.84 -19.42
N ARG A 105 6.25 -12.03 -18.35
CA ARG A 105 7.50 -12.82 -18.40
C ARG A 105 7.24 -14.25 -18.85
N ALA A 106 6.24 -14.92 -18.29
CA ALA A 106 5.91 -16.30 -18.63
C ALA A 106 5.46 -16.44 -20.09
N TYR A 107 4.70 -15.47 -20.61
CA TYR A 107 4.32 -15.43 -22.01
C TYR A 107 5.54 -15.30 -22.93
N LEU A 108 6.44 -14.34 -22.65
CA LEU A 108 7.70 -14.18 -23.41
C LEU A 108 8.55 -15.45 -23.37
N GLN A 109 8.64 -16.11 -22.22
CA GLN A 109 9.38 -17.36 -22.07
C GLN A 109 8.75 -18.53 -22.83
N ALA A 110 7.43 -18.55 -23.00
CA ALA A 110 6.75 -19.58 -23.78
C ALA A 110 6.98 -19.37 -25.29
N ILE A 111 6.82 -18.15 -25.79
CA ILE A 111 6.89 -17.87 -27.23
C ILE A 111 8.33 -17.86 -27.79
N LYS A 112 9.34 -17.52 -26.98
CA LYS A 112 10.76 -17.49 -27.41
C LYS A 112 11.31 -18.85 -27.86
N THR A 113 10.60 -19.94 -27.56
CA THR A 113 10.99 -21.29 -27.98
C THR A 113 10.52 -21.63 -29.40
N GLY A 114 9.59 -20.84 -29.96
CA GLY A 114 9.11 -20.96 -31.34
C GLY A 114 10.00 -20.23 -32.34
N SER A 115 9.82 -20.52 -33.63
CA SER A 115 10.53 -19.86 -34.74
C SER A 115 9.93 -18.50 -35.14
N ASP A 116 8.81 -18.11 -34.53
CA ASP A 116 7.97 -16.96 -34.88
C ASP A 116 7.67 -16.06 -33.65
N ALA A 117 8.62 -15.96 -32.72
CA ALA A 117 8.45 -15.24 -31.47
C ALA A 117 8.08 -13.77 -31.69
N GLU A 118 8.75 -13.08 -32.62
CA GLU A 118 8.51 -11.69 -32.96
C GLU A 118 7.08 -11.45 -33.45
N GLN A 119 6.53 -12.40 -34.23
CA GLN A 119 5.16 -12.31 -34.71
C GLN A 119 4.14 -12.47 -33.57
N LYS A 120 4.42 -13.37 -32.61
CA LYS A 120 3.57 -13.62 -31.44
C LYS A 120 3.57 -12.48 -30.42
N GLU A 121 4.58 -11.62 -30.42
CA GLU A 121 4.58 -10.39 -29.60
C GLU A 121 3.58 -9.35 -30.11
N ILE A 122 3.37 -9.26 -31.43
CA ILE A 122 2.43 -8.32 -32.05
C ILE A 122 1.03 -8.92 -32.17
N GLN A 123 0.96 -10.21 -32.55
CA GLN A 123 -0.27 -10.98 -32.66
C GLN A 123 -0.32 -11.99 -31.52
N ILE A 124 -0.84 -11.54 -30.37
CA ILE A 124 -0.89 -12.33 -29.14
C ILE A 124 -1.68 -13.62 -29.38
N ASP A 125 -0.97 -14.74 -29.25
CA ASP A 125 -1.58 -16.07 -29.20
C ASP A 125 -2.40 -16.24 -27.91
N LEU A 126 -3.72 -16.12 -28.05
CA LEU A 126 -4.66 -16.24 -26.94
C LEU A 126 -4.70 -17.65 -26.34
N GLY A 127 -4.36 -18.68 -27.12
CA GLY A 127 -4.29 -20.06 -26.64
C GLY A 127 -3.17 -20.27 -25.63
N ILE A 128 -2.07 -19.52 -25.77
CA ILE A 128 -0.96 -19.48 -24.82
C ILE A 128 -1.22 -18.47 -23.69
N ALA A 129 -1.74 -17.28 -24.02
CA ALA A 129 -1.88 -16.18 -23.06
C ALA A 129 -2.93 -16.46 -21.97
N LEU A 130 -4.11 -16.96 -22.32
CA LEU A 130 -5.22 -17.14 -21.36
C LEU A 130 -4.89 -18.12 -20.21
N PRO A 131 -4.26 -19.30 -20.45
CA PRO A 131 -3.79 -20.17 -19.37
C PRO A 131 -2.72 -19.51 -18.47
N ILE A 132 -1.83 -18.70 -19.04
CA ILE A 132 -0.79 -18.01 -18.26
C ILE A 132 -1.43 -16.92 -17.38
N ILE A 133 -2.36 -16.13 -17.93
CA ILE A 133 -3.06 -15.09 -17.16
C ILE A 133 -3.82 -15.69 -15.98
N THR A 134 -4.53 -16.81 -16.20
CA THR A 134 -5.34 -17.46 -15.17
C THR A 134 -4.53 -18.17 -14.09
N SER A 135 -3.27 -18.53 -14.36
CA SER A 135 -2.34 -19.08 -13.35
C SER A 135 -1.52 -18.02 -12.61
N GLY A 136 -1.59 -16.75 -13.03
CA GLY A 136 -0.77 -15.66 -12.49
C GLY A 136 -1.05 -15.29 -11.02
N PHE A 137 -2.17 -15.71 -10.43
CA PHE A 137 -2.45 -15.48 -8.99
C PHE A 137 -1.38 -16.10 -8.07
N ALA A 138 -0.74 -17.18 -8.51
CA ALA A 138 0.29 -17.89 -7.75
C ALA A 138 1.71 -17.34 -8.00
N TRP A 139 1.85 -16.17 -8.63
CA TRP A 139 3.16 -15.59 -8.99
C TRP A 139 4.15 -15.49 -7.83
N PRO A 140 3.79 -15.17 -6.56
CA PRO A 140 4.79 -15.06 -5.50
C PRO A 140 5.45 -16.41 -5.20
N ALA A 141 4.64 -17.47 -5.17
CA ALA A 141 5.13 -18.83 -4.93
C ALA A 141 5.98 -19.33 -6.11
N ALA A 142 5.55 -19.05 -7.34
CA ALA A 142 6.32 -19.40 -8.55
C ALA A 142 7.65 -18.66 -8.62
N ALA A 143 7.66 -17.36 -8.31
CA ALA A 143 8.87 -16.54 -8.27
C ALA A 143 9.87 -17.02 -7.20
N ILE A 144 9.40 -17.37 -6.01
CA ILE A 144 10.26 -17.95 -4.95
C ILE A 144 10.83 -19.29 -5.41
N LYS A 145 10.01 -20.15 -6.04
CA LYS A 145 10.48 -21.43 -6.57
C LYS A 145 11.58 -21.23 -7.61
N GLU A 146 11.37 -20.35 -8.60
CA GLU A 146 12.37 -20.06 -9.64
C GLU A 146 13.63 -19.38 -9.10
N LEU A 147 13.50 -18.55 -8.05
CA LEU A 147 14.64 -17.97 -7.37
C LEU A 147 15.49 -19.05 -6.70
N LEU A 148 14.85 -19.98 -5.98
CA LEU A 148 15.55 -21.05 -5.27
C LEU A 148 16.09 -22.15 -6.20
N SER A 149 15.47 -22.37 -7.37
CA SER A 149 15.98 -23.28 -8.40
C SER A 149 17.11 -22.68 -9.24
N GLY A 150 17.31 -21.36 -9.17
CA GLY A 150 18.27 -20.64 -10.02
C GLY A 150 17.79 -20.42 -11.46
N GLU A 151 16.50 -20.62 -11.73
CA GLU A 151 15.89 -20.42 -13.05
C GLU A 151 15.42 -18.97 -13.28
N LEU A 152 15.39 -18.16 -12.22
CA LEU A 152 14.94 -16.76 -12.30
C LEU A 152 15.90 -15.90 -13.15
N THR A 153 17.21 -16.14 -13.04
CA THR A 153 18.28 -15.31 -13.60
C THR A 153 19.21 -16.11 -14.51
N ALA A 154 19.66 -15.50 -15.62
CA ALA A 154 20.77 -16.02 -16.41
C ALA A 154 22.13 -15.70 -15.75
N LYS A 155 23.20 -16.39 -16.14
CA LYS A 155 24.55 -16.07 -15.65
C LYS A 155 25.08 -14.81 -16.33
N ASP A 156 25.88 -14.03 -15.61
CA ASP A 156 26.51 -12.81 -16.16
C ASP A 156 27.35 -13.08 -17.43
N SER A 157 27.97 -14.26 -17.53
CA SER A 157 28.75 -14.67 -18.71
C SER A 157 27.92 -15.01 -19.95
N GLU A 158 26.62 -15.22 -19.78
CA GLU A 158 25.67 -15.56 -20.86
C GLU A 158 24.96 -14.30 -21.40
N ILE A 159 25.14 -13.15 -20.73
CA ILE A 159 24.54 -11.87 -21.10
C ILE A 159 25.59 -11.02 -21.80
N THR A 160 25.25 -10.51 -22.99
CA THR A 160 26.17 -9.64 -23.75
C THR A 160 26.44 -8.34 -22.99
N VAL A 161 27.71 -7.92 -22.95
CA VAL A 161 28.15 -6.64 -22.37
C VAL A 161 29.00 -5.86 -23.37
N SER A 162 28.89 -4.53 -23.37
CA SER A 162 29.75 -3.68 -24.19
C SER A 162 31.21 -3.73 -23.69
N PRO A 163 32.20 -3.41 -24.55
CA PRO A 163 33.57 -3.17 -24.10
C PRO A 163 33.61 -2.17 -22.93
N ARG A 164 34.49 -2.42 -21.96
CA ARG A 164 34.68 -1.59 -20.77
C ARG A 164 35.58 -0.41 -21.03
#